data_AF-X1B640-F1
#
_entry.id   AF-X1B640-F1
#
_cell.length_a   1.000
_cell.length_b   1.000
_cell.length_c   1.000
_cell.angle_alpha   90.00
_cell.angle_beta   90.00
_cell.angle_gamma   90.00
#
_symmetry.space_group_name_H-M   'P 1'
#
loop_
_entity.id
_entity.type
_entity.pdbx_description
1 polymer ?
#
loop_
_entity_poly.entity_id
_entity_poly.type
_entity_poly.pdbx_seq_one_letter_code
_entity_poly.pdbx_strand_id
1 'polypeptide(L)'
;GFLRVLDERRIAYADFRGNLQLISVGNASVDDRCSLILMDYPHRKRLKLLGHMHVHEAINTSAELLESVQLDDYRARIERVVIIDVEAFDWNCPQHITRRYTEEEFAARVG
;
A
#
# COMPACT_ATOMS: atom_id res chain seq x y z
N GLY A 1 -5.92 1.97 -0.74
CA GLY A 1 -5.65 2.31 -2.16
C GLY A 1 -4.48 1.48 -2.64
N PHE A 2 -3.64 2.06 -3.49
CA PHE A 2 -2.40 1.45 -3.97
C PHE A 2 -1.19 2.21 -3.43
N LEU A 3 -0.11 1.50 -3.16
CA LEU A 3 1.12 2.10 -2.64
C LEU A 3 1.81 2.95 -3.72
N ARG A 4 2.27 4.12 -3.30
CA ARG A 4 3.08 5.05 -4.07
C ARG A 4 4.34 5.35 -3.26
N VAL A 5 5.48 5.34 -3.92
CA VAL A 5 6.74 5.76 -3.30
C VAL A 5 6.79 7.27 -3.34
N LEU A 6 6.88 7.91 -2.18
CA LEU A 6 7.02 9.37 -2.07
C LEU A 6 8.50 9.76 -2.12
N ASP A 7 9.33 9.01 -1.40
CA ASP A 7 10.79 9.16 -1.37
C ASP A 7 11.47 7.87 -0.87
N GLU A 8 12.77 7.95 -0.56
CA GLU A 8 13.61 6.82 -0.13
C GLU A 8 13.11 6.10 1.13
N ARG A 9 12.37 6.79 2.01
CA ARG A 9 11.89 6.24 3.29
C ARG A 9 10.38 6.30 3.46
N ARG A 10 9.65 6.93 2.54
CA ARG A 10 8.22 7.14 2.69
C ARG A 10 7.43 6.57 1.52
N ILE A 11 6.42 5.79 1.88
CA ILE A 11 5.40 5.31 0.95
C ILE A 11 4.04 5.82 1.39
N ALA A 12 3.10 5.95 0.47
CA ALA A 12 1.75 6.40 0.78
C ALA A 12 0.69 5.66 -0.03
N TYR A 13 -0.54 5.71 0.45
CA TYR A 13 -1.71 5.30 -0.32
C TYR A 13 -2.93 6.13 0.05
N ALA A 14 -3.85 6.28 -0.91
CA ALA A 14 -5.16 6.84 -0.67
C ALA A 14 -6.11 5.84 0.00
N ASP A 15 -6.76 6.23 1.08
CA ASP A 15 -7.95 5.57 1.62
C ASP A 15 -9.20 6.17 0.95
N PHE A 16 -9.82 5.37 0.08
CA PHE A 16 -10.96 5.78 -0.70
C PHE A 16 -12.28 5.48 0.02
N ARG A 17 -13.29 6.31 -0.19
CA ARG A 17 -14.65 6.05 0.27
C ARG A 17 -15.10 4.66 -0.21
N GLY A 18 -15.51 3.81 0.73
CA GLY A 18 -15.95 2.43 0.49
C GLY A 18 -14.95 1.35 0.93
N ASN A 19 -13.66 1.69 1.06
CA ASN A 19 -12.62 0.81 1.58
C ASN A 19 -12.18 1.17 3.02
N LEU A 20 -13.03 1.95 3.70
CA LEU A 20 -12.77 2.66 4.95
C LEU A 20 -11.91 1.84 5.92
N GLN A 21 -10.62 2.17 5.99
CA GLN A 21 -9.62 1.44 6.80
C GLN A 21 -9.77 1.78 8.30
N LEU A 22 -10.99 1.80 8.83
CA LEU A 22 -11.30 2.34 10.16
C LEU A 22 -10.58 1.62 11.29
N ILE A 23 -10.37 0.31 11.19
CA ILE A 23 -9.63 -0.46 12.21
C ILE A 23 -8.16 -0.06 12.19
N SER A 24 -7.52 -0.04 11.03
CA SER A 24 -6.12 0.36 10.89
C SER A 24 -5.91 1.80 11.35
N VAL A 25 -6.79 2.72 10.94
CA VAL A 25 -6.77 4.13 11.36
C VAL A 25 -6.98 4.26 12.87
N GLY A 26 -7.97 3.54 13.42
CA GLY A 26 -8.24 3.54 14.86
C GLY A 26 -7.04 3.04 15.66
N ASN A 27 -6.42 1.94 15.24
CA ASN A 27 -5.23 1.40 15.89
C ASN A 27 -4.06 2.39 15.84
N ALA A 28 -3.79 2.99 14.67
CA ALA A 28 -2.70 3.95 14.51
C ALA A 28 -2.87 5.24 15.30
N SER A 29 -4.10 5.59 15.70
CA SER A 29 -4.32 6.74 16.60
C SER A 29 -3.83 6.48 18.04
N VAL A 30 -3.58 5.22 18.40
CA VAL A 30 -3.07 4.79 19.72
C VAL A 30 -1.63 4.30 19.63
N ASP A 31 -1.30 3.52 18.61
CA ASP A 31 0.03 2.97 18.35
C ASP A 31 0.26 2.95 16.84
N ASP A 32 1.14 3.83 16.37
CA ASP A 32 1.38 4.07 14.94
C ASP A 32 2.26 2.99 14.29
N ARG A 33 2.81 2.04 15.04
CA ARG A 33 3.63 0.96 14.49
C ARG A 33 2.80 0.05 13.60
N CYS A 34 3.29 -0.15 12.37
CA CYS A 34 2.63 -0.97 11.38
C CYS A 34 3.59 -1.97 10.72
N SER A 35 3.01 -2.97 10.07
CA SER A 35 3.75 -3.86 9.17
C SER A 35 2.93 -4.09 7.91
N LEU A 36 3.62 -4.10 6.77
CA LEU A 36 3.03 -4.42 5.47
C LEU A 36 3.64 -5.69 4.93
N ILE A 37 2.80 -6.51 4.30
CA ILE A 37 3.21 -7.70 3.56
C ILE A 37 2.92 -7.45 2.08
N LEU A 38 3.98 -7.36 1.28
CA LEU A 38 3.90 -7.12 -0.16
C LEU A 38 4.27 -8.40 -0.89
N MET A 39 3.33 -8.91 -1.69
CA MET A 39 3.43 -10.20 -2.35
C MET A 39 3.66 -10.04 -3.85
N ASP A 40 4.73 -10.67 -4.34
CA ASP A 40 4.94 -10.96 -5.75
C ASP A 40 4.75 -12.46 -5.96
N TYR A 41 3.52 -12.84 -6.32
CA TYR A 41 3.15 -14.24 -6.51
C TYR A 41 3.86 -14.90 -7.71
N PRO A 42 3.97 -14.27 -8.90
CA PRO A 42 4.69 -14.84 -10.04
C PRO A 42 6.15 -15.21 -9.69
N HIS A 43 6.89 -14.31 -9.04
CA HIS A 43 8.29 -14.52 -8.70
C HIS A 43 8.49 -15.21 -7.34
N ARG A 44 7.41 -15.51 -6.62
CA ARG A 44 7.43 -16.09 -5.27
C ARG A 44 8.27 -15.25 -4.31
N LYS A 45 8.16 -13.94 -4.37
CA LYS A 45 8.87 -13.03 -3.47
C LYS A 45 7.89 -12.38 -2.52
N ARG A 46 8.33 -12.15 -1.29
CA ARG A 46 7.59 -11.39 -0.29
C ARG A 46 8.52 -10.39 0.37
N LEU A 47 8.11 -9.13 0.37
CA LEU A 47 8.72 -8.07 1.15
C LEU A 47 7.86 -7.82 2.39
N LYS A 48 8.47 -7.85 3.56
CA LYS A 48 7.87 -7.35 4.80
C LYS A 48 8.44 -5.97 5.07
N LEU A 49 7.57 -5.00 5.28
CA LEU A 49 7.95 -3.67 5.76
C LEU A 49 7.52 -3.51 7.22
N LEU A 50 8.31 -2.75 7.97
CA LEU A 50 8.04 -2.29 9.32
C LEU A 50 8.21 -0.77 9.34
N GLY A 51 7.28 -0.07 9.98
CA GLY A 51 7.31 1.39 9.96
C GLY A 51 6.22 2.02 10.82
N HIS A 52 6.06 3.33 10.67
CA HIS A 52 5.08 4.14 11.38
C HIS A 52 4.02 4.67 10.42
N MET A 53 2.75 4.55 10.78
CA MET A 53 1.60 4.94 9.96
C MET A 53 1.06 6.30 10.37
N HIS A 54 1.06 7.25 9.45
CA HIS A 54 0.53 8.60 9.63
C HIS A 54 -0.71 8.80 8.76
N VAL A 55 -1.82 9.14 9.40
CA VAL A 55 -3.12 9.29 8.74
C VAL A 55 -3.45 10.78 8.59
N HIS A 56 -3.64 11.21 7.36
CA HIS A 56 -3.99 12.59 7.00
C HIS A 56 -5.40 12.62 6.41
N GLU A 57 -6.32 13.32 7.06
CA GLU A 57 -7.66 13.54 6.52
C GLU A 57 -7.58 14.40 5.26
N ALA A 58 -8.24 13.98 4.17
CA ALA A 58 -8.10 14.63 2.86
C ALA A 58 -8.48 16.12 2.89
N ILE A 59 -9.43 16.50 3.74
CA ILE A 59 -9.87 17.90 3.92
C ILE A 59 -8.77 18.83 4.44
N ASN A 60 -7.77 18.27 5.15
CA ASN A 60 -6.66 19.02 5.75
C ASN A 60 -5.31 18.68 5.08
N THR A 61 -5.34 17.99 3.94
CA THR A 61 -4.15 17.51 3.22
C THR A 61 -3.85 18.43 2.05
N SER A 62 -2.56 18.66 1.75
CA SER A 62 -2.17 19.48 0.60
C SER A 62 -2.58 18.85 -0.73
N ALA A 63 -2.82 19.69 -1.75
CA ALA A 63 -3.20 19.21 -3.08
C ALA A 63 -2.10 18.32 -3.69
N GLU A 64 -0.84 18.68 -3.49
CA GLU A 64 0.31 17.95 -4.00
C GLU A 64 0.37 16.51 -3.44
N LEU A 65 0.09 16.35 -2.14
CA LEU A 65 0.08 15.03 -1.51
C LEU A 65 -1.13 14.21 -1.99
N LEU A 66 -2.31 14.82 -2.16
CA LEU A 66 -3.48 14.14 -2.73
C LEU A 66 -3.22 13.66 -4.16
N GLU A 67 -2.62 14.50 -5.01
CA GLU A 67 -2.24 14.17 -6.38
C GLU A 67 -1.21 13.03 -6.42
N SER A 68 -0.25 13.00 -5.50
CA SER A 68 0.78 11.95 -5.44
C SER A 68 0.21 10.53 -5.25
N VAL A 69 -0.97 10.42 -4.64
CA VAL A 69 -1.66 9.14 -4.36
C VAL A 69 -2.91 8.92 -5.23
N GLN A 70 -3.24 9.86 -6.11
CA GLN A 70 -4.34 9.75 -7.04
C GLN A 70 -4.05 8.70 -8.11
N LEU A 71 -5.11 8.05 -8.61
CA LEU A 71 -5.05 7.11 -9.72
C LEU A 71 -5.85 7.73 -10.87
N ASP A 72 -5.25 7.79 -12.05
CA ASP A 72 -5.79 8.52 -13.20
C ASP A 72 -7.19 8.05 -13.59
N ASP A 73 -7.45 6.74 -13.50
CA ASP A 73 -8.73 6.13 -13.86
C ASP A 73 -9.63 5.77 -12.66
N TYR A 74 -9.31 6.24 -11.45
CA TYR A 74 -10.08 5.90 -10.24
C TYR A 74 -10.78 7.12 -9.65
N ARG A 75 -12.06 7.29 -10.00
CA ARG A 75 -12.89 8.43 -9.58
C ARG A 75 -13.40 8.38 -8.14
N ALA A 76 -12.93 7.43 -7.32
CA ALA A 76 -13.40 7.33 -5.95
C ALA A 76 -12.87 8.51 -5.12
N ARG A 77 -13.70 9.06 -4.24
CA ARG A 77 -13.31 10.14 -3.34
C ARG A 77 -12.25 9.63 -2.36
N ILE A 78 -11.12 10.32 -2.31
CA ILE A 78 -10.11 10.14 -1.26
C ILE A 78 -10.68 10.74 0.03
N GLU A 79 -10.79 9.92 1.07
CA GLU A 79 -11.16 10.37 2.41
C GLU A 79 -9.90 10.67 3.24
N ARG A 80 -8.83 9.89 3.05
CA ARG A 80 -7.56 10.06 3.75
C ARG A 80 -6.37 9.73 2.86
N VAL A 81 -5.22 10.31 3.20
CA VAL A 81 -3.91 9.85 2.73
C VAL A 81 -3.22 9.19 3.91
N VAL A 82 -2.77 7.95 3.72
CA VAL A 82 -1.95 7.26 4.70
C VAL A 82 -0.51 7.29 4.21
N ILE A 83 0.38 7.84 5.02
CA ILE A 83 1.83 7.83 4.82
C ILE A 83 2.41 6.79 5.76
N ILE A 84 3.40 6.03 5.29
CA ILE A 84 4.16 5.09 6.10
C ILE A 84 5.63 5.47 6.02
N ASP A 85 6.19 5.82 7.17
CA ASP A 85 7.62 6.01 7.35
C ASP A 85 8.26 4.64 7.58
N VAL A 86 9.03 4.18 6.59
CA VAL A 86 9.63 2.84 6.59
C VAL A 86 10.90 2.85 7.45
N GLU A 87 10.91 2.00 8.47
CA GLU A 87 12.04 1.84 9.40
C GLU A 87 12.90 0.62 9.07
N ALA A 88 12.27 -0.46 8.63
CA ALA A 88 12.99 -1.67 8.25
C ALA A 88 12.23 -2.45 7.18
N PHE A 89 12.97 -3.28 6.46
CA PHE A 89 12.40 -4.23 5.53
C PHE A 89 13.14 -5.57 5.57
N ASP A 90 12.43 -6.63 5.20
CA ASP A 90 12.97 -7.98 5.12
C ASP A 90 12.40 -8.72 3.91
N TRP A 91 13.29 -9.35 3.13
CA TRP A 91 12.92 -10.23 2.02
C TRP A 91 12.88 -11.67 2.51
N ASN A 92 11.72 -12.30 2.42
CA ASN A 92 11.51 -13.64 2.95
C ASN A 92 11.76 -14.77 1.93
N CYS A 93 11.95 -16.00 2.43
CA CYS A 93 12.17 -17.23 1.65
C CYS A 93 10.94 -17.64 0.80
N PRO A 94 11.11 -18.05 -0.48
CA PRO A 94 10.03 -18.33 -1.42
C PRO A 94 9.29 -19.67 -1.21
N GLN A 95 9.77 -20.53 -0.28
CA GLN A 95 9.43 -21.96 -0.23
C GLN A 95 7.93 -22.28 -0.10
N HIS A 96 7.13 -21.35 0.41
CA HIS A 96 5.69 -21.54 0.64
C HIS A 96 4.79 -20.56 -0.13
N ILE A 97 5.31 -19.92 -1.18
CA ILE A 97 4.51 -19.00 -2.00
C ILE A 97 4.05 -19.72 -3.26
N THR A 98 2.76 -20.08 -3.31
CA THR A 98 2.12 -20.61 -4.51
C THR A 98 2.10 -19.55 -5.59
N ARG A 99 2.56 -19.89 -6.79
CA ARG A 99 2.49 -18.97 -7.93
C ARG A 99 1.04 -18.73 -8.30
N ARG A 100 0.71 -17.45 -8.48
CA ARG A 100 -0.57 -16.97 -8.99
C ARG A 100 -0.27 -16.01 -10.12
N TYR A 101 -1.09 -16.08 -11.15
CA TYR A 101 -1.00 -15.26 -12.33
C TYR A 101 -2.39 -14.65 -12.58
N THR A 102 -2.44 -13.46 -13.15
CA THR A 102 -3.67 -13.00 -13.81
C THR A 102 -3.95 -13.87 -15.03
N GLU A 103 -5.16 -13.75 -15.58
CA GLU A 103 -5.52 -14.46 -16.81
C GLU A 103 -4.61 -14.03 -17.98
N GLU A 104 -4.29 -12.73 -18.10
CA GLU A 104 -3.39 -12.26 -19.16
C GLU A 104 -1.96 -12.79 -18.97
N GLU A 105 -1.44 -12.77 -17.74
CA GLU A 105 -0.11 -13.30 -17.41
C GLU A 105 -0.02 -14.81 -17.69
N PHE A 106 -1.10 -15.55 -17.44
CA PHE A 106 -1.15 -16.97 -17.75
C PHE A 106 -1.18 -17.21 -19.25
N ALA A 107 -2.03 -16.49 -19.99
CA ALA A 107 -2.15 -16.60 -21.44
C ALA A 107 -0.81 -16.33 -22.15
N ALA A 108 -0.07 -15.30 -21.75
CA ALA A 108 1.23 -14.95 -22.32
C ALA A 108 2.34 -15.99 -22.07
N ARG A 109 2.11 -16.98 -21.19
CA ARG A 109 3.09 -18.04 -20.87
C ARG A 109 2.81 -19.38 -21.56
N VAL A 110 1.60 -19.57 -22.08
CA VAL A 110 1.15 -20.83 -22.70
C VAL A 110 0.96 -20.72 -24.22
N GLY A 111 1.05 -19.51 -24.79
CA GLY A 111 1.12 -19.25 -26.22
C GLY A 111 2.54 -19.00 -26.69
#